data_AF-A0A915D1X0-F1
#
_entry.id   AF-A0A915D1X0-F1
#
_cell.length_a   1.000
_cell.length_b   1.000
_cell.length_c   1.000
_cell.angle_alpha   90.00
_cell.angle_beta   90.00
_cell.angle_gamma   90.00
#
_symmetry.space_group_name_H-M   'P 1'
#
loop_
_entity.id
_entity.type
_entity.pdbx_description
1 polymer ?
#
loop_
_entity_poly.entity_id
_entity_poly.type
_entity_poly.pdbx_seq_one_letter_code
_entity_poly.pdbx_strand_id
1 'polypeptide(L)'
;MNHEEMFEFPDGSESMISEELRDLISRLICSRDRRLGNNGLEDFRQHPFFAGLDWEHLTEMEAPYKPEVSSPTDTSNFDISTISPEITPCNTQPPNVTAIFTGHHLPFIGFTYTMEVFSPIVKISPIWSTLLVTICEQLQDEKLELQNRLNDVMVKLERKEEYRNGGHGQLHQQISCETTSSQQEKELIAQLKDEIQILRRRLEDETSQHRVPAKEANIEELEKKFKESKEKNRQLILDKQDLQKELEDVTSD
;
A
#
# COMPACT_ATOMS: atom_id res chain seq x y z
N MET A 1 6.81 -37.13 -21.29
CA MET A 1 6.59 -35.75 -21.80
C MET A 1 7.08 -35.71 -23.24
N ASN A 2 6.52 -34.90 -24.13
CA ASN A 2 6.79 -34.99 -25.58
C ASN A 2 8.28 -34.88 -25.98
N HIS A 3 9.14 -34.31 -25.12
CA HIS A 3 10.59 -34.21 -25.39
C HIS A 3 11.32 -35.56 -25.41
N GLU A 4 10.75 -36.64 -24.87
CA GLU A 4 11.41 -37.96 -24.85
C GLU A 4 11.31 -38.69 -26.19
N GLU A 5 10.32 -38.34 -27.00
CA GLU A 5 10.01 -39.02 -28.26
C GLU A 5 10.20 -38.10 -29.48
N MET A 6 10.15 -36.77 -29.30
CA MET A 6 10.13 -35.80 -30.41
C MET A 6 11.32 -34.84 -30.41
N PHE A 7 12.22 -34.92 -29.41
CA PHE A 7 13.40 -34.06 -29.39
C PHE A 7 14.50 -34.68 -30.26
N GLU A 8 14.72 -34.07 -31.42
CA GLU A 8 15.81 -34.42 -32.33
C GLU A 8 16.59 -33.18 -32.70
N PHE A 9 17.90 -33.33 -32.88
CA PHE A 9 18.73 -32.26 -33.42
C PHE A 9 18.49 -32.15 -34.92
N PRO A 10 18.46 -30.94 -35.51
CA PRO A 10 18.25 -30.76 -36.94
C PRO A 10 19.28 -31.51 -37.79
N ASP A 11 18.84 -32.05 -38.92
CA ASP A 11 19.70 -32.72 -39.89
C ASP A 11 20.83 -31.79 -40.37
N GLY A 12 22.06 -32.31 -40.41
CA GLY A 12 23.25 -31.56 -40.82
C GLY A 12 23.93 -30.73 -39.73
N SER A 13 23.39 -30.71 -38.50
CA SER A 13 24.00 -30.01 -37.36
C SER A 13 25.24 -30.71 -36.77
N GLU A 14 25.52 -31.96 -37.17
CA GLU A 14 26.64 -32.79 -36.68
C GLU A 14 28.02 -32.15 -36.89
N SER A 15 28.16 -31.28 -37.89
CA SER A 15 29.42 -30.57 -38.16
C SER A 15 29.55 -29.22 -37.45
N MET A 16 28.44 -28.67 -36.94
CA MET A 16 28.39 -27.33 -36.32
C MET A 16 28.36 -27.39 -34.79
N ILE A 17 27.91 -28.51 -34.23
CA ILE A 17 27.69 -28.70 -32.79
C ILE A 17 28.67 -29.77 -32.30
N SER A 18 29.42 -29.48 -31.24
CA SER A 18 30.29 -30.49 -30.62
C SER A 18 29.48 -31.55 -29.86
N GLU A 19 30.02 -32.75 -29.71
CA GLU A 19 29.36 -33.83 -28.95
C GLU A 19 29.11 -33.44 -27.49
N GLU A 20 30.01 -32.66 -26.88
CA GLU A 20 29.85 -32.16 -25.51
C GLU A 20 28.67 -31.18 -25.42
N LEU A 21 28.47 -30.32 -26.42
CA LEU A 21 27.32 -29.42 -26.47
C LEU A 21 26.02 -30.20 -26.70
N ARG A 22 26.06 -31.23 -27.55
CA ARG A 22 24.92 -32.12 -27.79
C ARG A 22 24.50 -32.86 -26.51
N ASP A 23 25.46 -33.39 -25.75
CA ASP A 23 25.21 -34.03 -24.45
C ASP A 23 24.64 -33.04 -23.44
N LEU A 24 25.21 -31.82 -23.34
CA LEU A 24 24.71 -30.79 -22.44
C LEU A 24 23.24 -30.46 -22.72
N ILE A 25 22.90 -30.18 -23.98
CA ILE A 25 21.52 -29.84 -24.39
C ILE A 25 20.58 -31.01 -24.09
N SER A 26 21.00 -32.25 -24.41
CA SER A 26 20.18 -33.45 -24.17
C SER A 26 19.93 -33.69 -22.69
N ARG A 27 20.89 -33.36 -21.81
CA ARG A 27 20.72 -33.47 -20.35
C ARG A 27 19.97 -32.29 -19.73
N LEU A 28 19.74 -31.21 -20.47
CA LEU A 28 18.85 -30.11 -20.05
C LEU A 28 17.42 -30.35 -20.52
N ILE A 29 17.26 -30.74 -21.79
CA ILE A 29 15.98 -31.07 -22.44
C ILE A 29 15.67 -32.55 -22.20
N CYS A 30 15.47 -32.90 -20.92
CA CYS A 30 15.07 -34.23 -20.50
C CYS A 30 14.06 -34.19 -19.34
N SER A 31 13.70 -35.36 -18.82
CA SER A 31 12.86 -35.48 -17.64
C SER A 31 13.53 -34.87 -16.41
N ARG A 32 12.74 -34.38 -15.46
CA ARG A 32 13.23 -33.67 -14.26
C ARG A 32 14.25 -34.50 -13.48
N ASP A 33 14.04 -35.80 -13.37
CA ASP A 33 14.88 -36.70 -12.55
C ASP A 33 16.31 -36.84 -13.11
N ARG A 34 16.48 -36.63 -14.42
CA ARG A 34 17.76 -36.74 -15.13
C ARG A 34 18.38 -35.39 -15.48
N ARG A 35 17.67 -34.30 -15.22
CA ARG A 35 18.09 -32.95 -15.62
C ARG A 35 19.28 -32.49 -14.79
N LEU A 36 20.28 -31.92 -15.45
CA LEU A 36 21.40 -31.26 -14.76
C LEU A 36 20.88 -30.16 -13.81
N GLY A 37 21.53 -30.03 -12.66
CA GLY A 37 21.15 -29.07 -11.62
C GLY A 37 20.46 -29.70 -10.42
N ASN A 38 20.19 -31.02 -10.44
CA ASN A 38 19.66 -31.72 -9.27
C ASN A 38 20.66 -31.76 -8.11
N ASN A 39 21.97 -31.76 -8.39
CA ASN A 39 23.02 -31.55 -7.38
C ASN A 39 23.54 -30.11 -7.34
N GLY A 40 22.77 -29.16 -7.90
CA GLY A 40 23.14 -27.75 -7.99
C GLY A 40 24.15 -27.46 -9.10
N LEU A 41 24.96 -26.42 -8.91
CA LEU A 41 25.87 -25.89 -9.94
C LEU A 41 27.00 -26.87 -10.31
N GLU A 42 27.35 -27.80 -9.42
CA GLU A 42 28.45 -28.73 -9.62
C GLU A 42 28.25 -29.64 -10.84
N ASP A 43 26.99 -30.02 -11.11
CA ASP A 43 26.60 -30.77 -12.31
C ASP A 43 27.06 -30.08 -13.61
N PHE A 44 27.07 -28.74 -13.63
CA PHE A 44 27.50 -27.93 -14.77
C PHE A 44 29.01 -27.73 -14.79
N ARG A 45 29.65 -27.50 -13.63
CA ARG A 45 31.10 -27.32 -13.54
C ARG A 45 31.88 -28.55 -13.99
N GLN A 46 31.35 -29.74 -13.71
CA GLN A 46 31.96 -31.02 -14.09
C GLN A 46 31.64 -31.42 -15.54
N HIS A 47 30.75 -30.70 -16.22
CA HIS A 47 30.33 -31.07 -17.57
C HIS A 47 31.45 -30.78 -18.59
N PRO A 48 31.82 -31.74 -19.47
CA PRO A 48 32.91 -31.57 -20.43
C PRO A 48 32.81 -30.34 -21.34
N PHE A 49 31.59 -29.91 -21.65
CA PHE A 49 31.33 -28.69 -22.43
C PHE A 49 31.97 -27.43 -21.82
N PHE A 50 32.04 -27.35 -20.49
CA PHE A 50 32.63 -26.22 -19.78
C PHE A 50 34.06 -26.50 -19.30
N ALA A 51 34.72 -27.53 -19.84
CA ALA A 51 36.09 -27.86 -19.48
C ALA A 51 37.04 -26.69 -19.79
N GLY A 52 37.83 -26.29 -18.79
CA GLY A 52 38.77 -25.17 -18.90
C GLY A 52 38.16 -23.79 -18.64
N LEU A 53 36.86 -23.69 -18.35
CA LEU A 53 36.24 -22.45 -17.91
C LEU A 53 36.61 -22.15 -16.44
N ASP A 54 37.14 -20.95 -16.18
CA ASP A 54 37.38 -20.48 -14.82
C ASP A 54 36.07 -19.92 -14.23
N TRP A 55 35.40 -20.74 -13.43
CA TRP A 55 34.14 -20.38 -12.79
C TRP A 55 34.30 -19.36 -11.65
N GLU A 56 35.50 -19.23 -11.06
CA GLU A 56 35.74 -18.32 -9.94
C GLU A 56 35.92 -16.89 -10.45
N HIS A 57 36.56 -16.71 -11.61
CA HIS A 57 36.85 -15.40 -12.19
C HIS A 57 35.99 -15.08 -13.44
N LEU A 58 34.87 -15.79 -13.63
CA LEU A 58 34.03 -15.69 -14.82
C LEU A 58 33.58 -14.24 -15.15
N THR A 59 33.31 -13.43 -14.12
CA THR A 59 32.88 -12.02 -14.29
C THR A 59 34.03 -11.07 -14.62
N GLU A 60 35.27 -11.48 -14.38
CA GLU A 60 36.48 -10.69 -14.66
C GLU A 60 37.05 -10.99 -16.06
N MET A 61 36.68 -12.15 -16.62
CA MET A 61 37.06 -12.53 -17.98
C MET A 61 36.49 -11.56 -19.02
N GLU A 62 37.24 -11.35 -20.09
CA GLU A 62 36.78 -10.52 -21.21
C GLU A 62 35.59 -11.20 -21.91
N ALA A 63 34.44 -10.51 -21.90
CA ALA A 63 33.25 -10.98 -22.60
C ALA A 63 33.51 -11.05 -24.12
N PRO A 64 33.05 -12.12 -24.80
CA PRO A 64 33.27 -12.30 -26.24
C PRO A 64 32.55 -11.26 -27.09
N TYR A 65 31.53 -10.62 -26.53
CA TYR A 65 30.79 -9.54 -27.16
C TYR A 65 30.63 -8.38 -26.18
N LYS A 66 30.97 -7.17 -26.63
CA LYS A 66 30.74 -5.92 -25.91
C LYS A 66 29.76 -5.09 -26.75
N PRO A 67 28.53 -4.85 -26.26
CA PRO A 67 27.55 -4.08 -27.01
C PRO A 67 28.02 -2.63 -27.19
N GLU A 68 27.75 -2.08 -28.35
CA GLU A 68 27.98 -0.66 -28.61
C GLU A 68 26.85 0.15 -27.95
N VAL A 69 27.23 1.17 -27.20
CA VAL A 69 26.31 2.05 -26.48
C VAL A 69 26.71 3.49 -26.74
N SER A 70 25.80 4.25 -27.34
CA SER A 70 26.04 5.65 -27.72
C SER A 70 25.84 6.64 -26.57
N SER A 71 24.99 6.31 -25.60
CA SER A 71 24.69 7.15 -24.43
C SER A 71 24.10 6.33 -23.26
N PRO A 72 24.08 6.87 -22.02
CA PRO A 72 23.46 6.20 -20.88
C PRO A 72 21.96 5.91 -21.03
N THR A 73 21.28 6.55 -21.99
CA THR A 73 19.85 6.37 -22.29
C THR A 73 19.62 5.65 -23.62
N ASP A 74 20.67 5.06 -24.22
CA ASP A 74 20.57 4.34 -25.48
C ASP A 74 19.67 3.09 -25.33
N THR A 75 18.71 2.96 -26.24
CA THR A 75 17.75 1.85 -26.29
C THR A 75 17.89 0.99 -27.55
N SER A 76 18.92 1.23 -28.37
CA SER A 76 19.15 0.55 -29.66
C SER A 76 19.39 -0.95 -29.55
N ASN A 77 19.88 -1.44 -28.41
CA ASN A 77 20.08 -2.86 -28.12
C ASN A 77 18.78 -3.58 -27.71
N PHE A 78 17.61 -2.92 -27.77
CA PHE A 78 16.31 -3.48 -27.43
C PHE A 78 15.32 -3.36 -28.59
N ASP A 79 14.46 -4.36 -28.77
CA ASP A 79 13.41 -4.35 -29.78
C ASP A 79 12.23 -3.44 -29.37
N ILE A 80 12.18 -2.24 -29.94
CA ILE A 80 11.10 -1.25 -29.69
C ILE A 80 9.74 -1.74 -30.22
N SER A 81 9.71 -2.71 -31.14
CA SER A 81 8.48 -3.24 -31.75
C SER A 81 7.59 -4.03 -30.77
N THR A 82 8.14 -4.52 -29.67
CA THR A 82 7.37 -5.16 -28.58
C THR A 82 6.60 -4.13 -27.75
N ILE A 83 6.99 -2.86 -27.82
CA ILE A 83 6.17 -1.72 -27.40
C ILE A 83 5.18 -1.48 -28.53
N SER A 84 4.18 -2.36 -28.61
CA SER A 84 3.02 -2.14 -29.47
C SER A 84 2.51 -0.70 -29.22
N PRO A 85 2.12 0.08 -30.24
CA PRO A 85 1.41 1.35 -30.02
C PRO A 85 0.11 1.13 -29.20
N GLU A 86 -0.34 -0.11 -29.09
CA GLU A 86 -1.16 -0.62 -28.00
C GLU A 86 -0.35 -0.87 -26.72
N ILE A 87 0.25 0.18 -26.14
CA ILE A 87 0.19 0.25 -24.68
C ILE A 87 -1.31 0.25 -24.45
N THR A 88 -1.89 -0.93 -24.17
CA THR A 88 -3.32 -1.02 -23.87
C THR A 88 -3.53 0.05 -22.83
N PRO A 89 -4.27 1.15 -23.14
CA PRO A 89 -4.48 2.18 -22.15
C PRO A 89 -4.98 1.42 -20.93
N CYS A 90 -4.32 1.63 -19.81
CA CYS A 90 -4.68 1.05 -18.54
C CYS A 90 -6.16 1.43 -18.30
N ASN A 91 -7.07 0.58 -18.77
CA ASN A 91 -8.51 0.73 -18.62
C ASN A 91 -8.94 0.18 -17.26
N THR A 92 -7.98 -0.13 -16.39
CA THR A 92 -8.23 -0.48 -15.00
C THR A 92 -8.63 0.79 -14.26
N GLN A 93 -9.93 1.02 -14.14
CA GLN A 93 -10.46 2.00 -13.21
C GLN A 93 -10.25 1.52 -11.78
N PRO A 94 -9.98 2.42 -10.82
CA PRO A 94 -9.98 2.04 -9.41
C PRO A 94 -11.34 1.41 -9.08
N PRO A 95 -11.37 0.34 -8.26
CA PRO A 95 -12.63 -0.34 -7.96
C PRO A 95 -13.61 0.64 -7.30
N ASN A 96 -14.85 0.69 -7.78
CA ASN A 96 -15.89 1.52 -7.17
C ASN A 96 -16.30 0.91 -5.83
N VAL A 97 -15.98 1.59 -4.73
CA VAL A 97 -16.16 1.08 -3.37
C VAL A 97 -16.99 2.02 -2.52
N THR A 98 -18.02 1.45 -1.89
CA THR A 98 -18.90 2.12 -0.91
C THR A 98 -18.60 1.68 0.53
N ALA A 99 -17.74 0.68 0.71
CA ALA A 99 -17.33 0.16 2.01
C ALA A 99 -16.36 1.13 2.72
N ILE A 100 -16.50 1.27 4.04
CA ILE A 100 -15.67 2.14 4.88
C ILE A 100 -14.20 1.67 4.92
N PHE A 101 -13.97 0.37 4.79
CA PHE A 101 -12.65 -0.22 4.67
C PHE A 101 -12.59 -1.13 3.45
N THR A 102 -11.65 -0.86 2.55
CA THR A 102 -11.55 -1.52 1.23
C THR A 102 -10.34 -2.44 1.13
N GLY A 103 -9.29 -2.19 1.91
CA GLY A 103 -8.10 -3.05 1.96
C GLY A 103 -7.31 -3.16 0.65
N HIS A 104 -7.64 -2.40 -0.39
CA HIS A 104 -7.04 -2.55 -1.72
C HIS A 104 -5.53 -2.32 -1.76
N HIS A 105 -5.00 -1.56 -0.82
CA HIS A 105 -3.56 -1.29 -0.74
C HIS A 105 -2.79 -2.31 0.11
N LEU A 106 -3.47 -3.22 0.82
CA LEU A 106 -2.82 -4.24 1.64
C LEU A 106 -1.84 -5.14 0.86
N PRO A 107 -2.13 -5.56 -0.39
CA PRO A 107 -1.19 -6.37 -1.18
C PRO A 107 0.14 -5.66 -1.51
N PHE A 108 0.20 -4.33 -1.38
CA PHE A 108 1.39 -3.54 -1.72
C PHE A 108 2.18 -3.11 -0.47
N ILE A 109 1.77 -3.52 0.73
CA ILE A 109 2.54 -3.28 1.95
C ILE A 109 3.89 -4.01 1.84
N GLY A 110 4.98 -3.30 2.08
CA GLY A 110 6.34 -3.83 1.96
C GLY A 110 6.91 -3.82 0.53
N PHE A 111 6.17 -3.29 -0.45
CA PHE A 111 6.65 -3.14 -1.83
C PHE A 111 7.77 -2.10 -1.95
N THR A 112 7.69 -1.01 -1.19
CA THR A 112 8.69 0.08 -1.24
C THR A 112 10.08 -0.43 -0.82
N TYR A 113 11.05 -0.28 -1.72
CA TYR A 113 12.45 -0.57 -1.49
C TYR A 113 13.32 0.67 -1.75
N THR A 114 14.28 0.94 -0.87
CA THR A 114 15.25 2.02 -1.00
C THR A 114 16.66 1.47 -0.76
N MET A 115 17.48 1.48 -1.82
CA MET A 115 18.80 0.83 -1.83
C MET A 115 19.78 1.40 -0.78
N GLU A 116 19.68 2.68 -0.44
CA GLU A 116 20.61 3.35 0.48
C GLU A 116 20.33 3.07 1.97
N VAL A 117 19.17 2.51 2.32
CA VAL A 117 18.76 2.32 3.72
C VAL A 117 19.31 1.02 4.32
N PHE A 118 19.87 0.13 3.48
CA PHE A 118 20.40 -1.18 3.88
C PHE A 118 21.93 -1.26 3.96
N SER A 119 22.66 -0.15 3.83
CA SER A 119 24.05 -0.16 4.25
C SER A 119 24.08 -0.03 5.78
N PRO A 120 24.54 -1.04 6.55
CA PRO A 120 24.68 -0.93 8.01
C PRO A 120 25.67 0.16 8.45
N ILE A 121 26.19 0.96 7.52
CA ILE A 121 27.20 2.02 7.70
C ILE A 121 26.69 3.40 7.24
N VAL A 122 25.45 3.54 6.74
CA VAL A 122 24.89 4.90 6.60
C VAL A 122 24.52 5.38 8.00
N LYS A 123 25.42 6.18 8.56
CA LYS A 123 25.14 7.06 9.70
C LYS A 123 23.87 7.83 9.36
N ILE A 124 22.73 7.32 9.84
CA ILE A 124 21.48 8.05 9.90
C ILE A 124 21.87 9.39 10.51
N SER A 125 21.75 10.48 9.75
CA SER A 125 22.02 11.81 10.29
C SER A 125 21.25 11.91 11.63
N PRO A 126 21.86 12.41 12.71
CA PRO A 126 21.30 12.36 14.07
C PRO A 126 19.84 12.85 14.16
N ILE A 127 19.44 13.69 13.22
CA ILE A 127 18.09 14.23 13.05
C ILE A 127 17.08 13.13 12.71
N TRP A 128 17.40 12.24 11.77
CA TRP A 128 16.50 11.17 11.35
C TRP A 128 16.38 10.06 12.39
N SER A 129 17.46 9.76 13.12
CA SER A 129 17.41 8.80 14.23
C SER A 129 16.55 9.34 15.38
N THR A 130 16.68 10.64 15.68
CA THR A 130 15.86 11.29 16.71
C THR A 130 14.40 11.33 16.28
N LEU A 131 14.11 11.71 15.02
CA LEU A 131 12.76 11.75 14.49
C LEU A 131 12.08 10.37 14.48
N LEU A 132 12.80 9.32 14.06
CA LEU A 132 12.28 7.94 14.08
C LEU A 132 11.98 7.48 15.51
N VAL A 133 12.88 7.74 16.46
CA VAL A 133 12.66 7.41 17.88
C VAL A 133 11.45 8.16 18.43
N THR A 134 11.34 9.47 18.18
CA THR A 134 10.20 10.28 18.64
C THR A 134 8.88 9.80 18.03
N ILE A 135 8.85 9.45 16.75
CA ILE A 135 7.65 8.89 16.10
C ILE A 135 7.29 7.53 16.72
N CYS A 136 8.27 6.67 16.98
CA CYS A 136 8.04 5.39 17.65
C CYS A 136 7.47 5.57 19.06
N GLU A 137 8.02 6.49 19.86
CA GLU A 137 7.54 6.81 21.20
C GLU A 137 6.10 7.35 21.16
N GLN A 138 5.80 8.28 20.26
CA GLN A 138 4.44 8.81 20.08
C GLN A 138 3.42 7.72 19.72
N LEU A 139 3.78 6.80 18.82
CA LEU A 139 2.92 5.68 18.45
C LEU A 139 2.73 4.70 19.62
N GLN A 140 3.72 4.53 20.48
CA GLN A 140 3.62 3.68 21.68
C GLN A 140 2.73 4.31 22.75
N ASP A 141 2.80 5.62 22.96
CA ASP A 141 1.93 6.36 23.88
C ASP A 141 0.47 6.33 23.40
N GLU A 142 0.22 6.58 22.11
CA GLU A 142 -1.12 6.52 21.53
C GLU A 142 -1.72 5.10 21.62
N LYS A 143 -0.89 4.07 21.38
CA LYS A 143 -1.29 2.67 21.57
C LYS A 143 -1.68 2.38 23.02
N LEU A 144 -0.91 2.87 23.99
CA LEU A 144 -1.18 2.67 25.41
C LEU A 144 -2.46 3.38 25.84
N GLU A 145 -2.69 4.60 25.35
CA GLU A 145 -3.91 5.36 25.62
C GLU A 145 -5.15 4.65 25.07
N LEU A 146 -5.10 4.18 23.82
CA LEU A 146 -6.20 3.42 23.21
C LEU A 146 -6.49 2.13 23.98
N GLN A 147 -5.45 1.44 24.44
CA GLN A 147 -5.59 0.22 25.24
C GLN A 147 -6.24 0.49 26.61
N ASN A 148 -5.87 1.60 27.26
CA ASN A 148 -6.49 2.03 28.51
C ASN A 148 -7.96 2.43 28.31
N ARG A 149 -8.28 3.14 27.23
CA ARG A 149 -9.66 3.48 26.87
C ARG A 149 -10.51 2.24 26.59
N LEU A 150 -9.94 1.24 25.92
CA LEU A 150 -10.62 -0.03 25.69
C LEU A 150 -10.92 -0.75 27.01
N ASN A 151 -9.96 -0.79 27.94
CA ASN A 151 -10.16 -1.36 29.26
C ASN A 151 -11.24 -0.63 30.08
N ASP A 152 -11.27 0.70 30.04
CA ASP A 152 -12.29 1.49 30.74
C ASP A 152 -13.69 1.25 30.17
N VAL A 153 -13.82 1.15 28.84
CA VAL A 153 -15.09 0.78 28.18
C VAL A 153 -15.52 -0.63 28.58
N MET A 154 -14.59 -1.59 28.62
CA MET A 154 -14.87 -2.97 29.02
C MET A 154 -15.38 -3.05 30.46
N VAL A 155 -14.72 -2.37 31.41
CA VAL A 155 -15.16 -2.29 32.81
C VAL A 155 -16.54 -1.63 32.95
N LYS A 156 -16.81 -0.57 32.16
CA LYS A 156 -18.12 0.09 32.15
C LYS A 156 -19.22 -0.82 31.59
N LEU A 157 -18.89 -1.66 30.62
CA LEU A 157 -19.82 -2.66 30.08
C LEU A 157 -20.07 -3.78 31.10
N GLU A 158 -19.03 -4.31 31.73
CA GLU A 158 -19.16 -5.34 32.79
C GLU A 158 -20.04 -4.86 33.94
N ARG A 159 -19.79 -3.65 34.47
CA ARG A 159 -20.65 -3.05 35.51
C ARG A 159 -22.10 -2.91 35.03
N LYS A 160 -22.31 -2.47 33.79
CA LYS A 160 -23.66 -2.32 33.21
C LYS A 160 -24.37 -3.67 33.05
N GLU A 161 -23.62 -4.75 32.78
CA GLU A 161 -24.15 -6.11 32.79
C GLU A 161 -24.43 -6.64 34.19
N GLU A 162 -23.62 -6.32 35.20
CA GLU A 162 -23.88 -6.65 36.60
C GLU A 162 -25.14 -5.95 37.12
N TYR A 163 -25.39 -4.68 36.77
CA TYR A 163 -26.66 -4.01 37.10
C TYR A 163 -27.85 -4.63 36.36
N ARG A 164 -27.65 -5.15 35.14
CA ARG A 164 -28.69 -5.84 34.35
C ARG A 164 -29.00 -7.24 34.91
N ASN A 165 -28.00 -7.95 35.43
CA ASN A 165 -28.15 -9.28 36.04
C ASN A 165 -28.55 -9.23 37.53
N GLY A 166 -28.13 -8.19 38.27
CA GLY A 166 -28.47 -7.99 39.70
C GLY A 166 -29.94 -7.65 39.94
N GLY A 167 -30.64 -7.13 38.94
CA GLY A 167 -32.09 -6.89 39.00
C GLY A 167 -32.96 -8.15 38.99
N HIS A 168 -32.41 -9.32 38.67
CA HIS A 168 -33.16 -10.59 38.62
C HIS A 168 -33.00 -11.49 39.86
N GLY A 169 -32.10 -11.15 40.80
CA GLY A 169 -31.74 -12.03 41.92
C GLY A 169 -32.59 -11.92 43.19
N GLN A 170 -33.55 -11.00 43.27
CA GLN A 170 -34.21 -10.68 44.54
C GLN A 170 -35.73 -10.50 44.42
N LEU A 171 -36.42 -11.47 43.83
CA LEU A 171 -37.88 -11.57 43.88
C LEU A 171 -38.30 -13.03 44.05
N HIS A 172 -38.02 -13.56 45.25
CA HIS A 172 -38.73 -14.75 45.73
C HIS A 172 -38.87 -14.79 47.26
N GLN A 173 -39.34 -13.71 47.90
CA GLN A 173 -40.06 -13.88 49.17
C GLN A 173 -40.98 -12.70 49.57
N GLN A 174 -42.28 -12.96 49.44
CA GLN A 174 -43.42 -12.49 50.27
C GLN A 174 -43.86 -11.00 50.27
N ILE A 175 -44.87 -10.74 49.43
CA ILE A 175 -46.20 -10.11 49.68
C ILE A 175 -46.40 -9.34 51.01
N SER A 176 -46.77 -8.04 50.94
CA SER A 176 -48.02 -7.43 51.52
C SER A 176 -47.97 -5.88 51.55
N CYS A 177 -49.13 -5.23 51.32
CA CYS A 177 -49.48 -3.79 51.45
C CYS A 177 -48.90 -2.86 50.35
N GLU A 178 -49.52 -1.79 49.81
CA GLU A 178 -50.76 -1.06 50.09
C GLU A 178 -51.08 -0.14 48.87
N THR A 179 -52.36 0.03 48.55
CA THR A 179 -52.90 0.50 47.26
C THR A 179 -52.92 2.03 47.05
N THR A 180 -52.08 2.82 47.74
CA THR A 180 -52.13 4.30 47.68
C THR A 180 -50.87 4.97 47.10
N SER A 181 -49.74 4.26 46.99
CA SER A 181 -48.48 4.80 46.42
C SER A 181 -48.46 4.83 44.88
N SER A 182 -49.27 4.00 44.23
CA SER A 182 -49.20 3.77 42.77
C SER A 182 -49.69 4.94 41.91
N GLN A 183 -50.55 5.82 42.44
CA GLN A 183 -51.01 7.00 41.69
C GLN A 183 -49.96 8.12 41.69
N GLN A 184 -49.31 8.37 42.83
CA GLN A 184 -48.27 9.38 42.95
C GLN A 184 -47.00 9.00 42.15
N GLU A 185 -46.62 7.72 42.12
CA GLU A 185 -45.51 7.25 41.27
C GLU A 185 -45.82 7.37 39.78
N LYS A 186 -47.05 7.04 39.35
CA LYS A 186 -47.44 7.16 37.93
C LYS A 186 -47.44 8.61 37.46
N GLU A 187 -47.86 9.52 38.33
CA GLU A 187 -47.87 10.96 38.05
C GLU A 187 -46.45 11.54 38.01
N LEU A 188 -45.56 11.12 38.92
CA LEU A 188 -44.15 11.50 38.91
C LEU A 188 -43.42 10.95 37.67
N ILE A 189 -43.71 9.71 37.26
CA ILE A 189 -43.13 9.12 36.03
C ILE A 189 -43.59 9.88 34.79
N ALA A 190 -44.86 10.32 34.74
CA ALA A 190 -45.35 11.14 33.63
C ALA A 190 -44.66 12.50 33.57
N GLN A 191 -44.49 13.17 34.72
CA GLN A 191 -43.79 14.45 34.81
C GLN A 191 -42.31 14.35 34.39
N LEU A 192 -41.60 13.31 34.86
CA LEU A 192 -40.20 13.09 34.48
C LEU A 192 -40.03 12.74 33.00
N LYS A 193 -41.02 12.05 32.39
CA LYS A 193 -41.01 11.77 30.95
C LYS A 193 -41.17 13.04 30.12
N ASP A 194 -42.09 13.91 30.49
CA ASP A 194 -42.27 15.20 29.81
C ASP A 194 -41.03 16.09 29.96
N GLU A 195 -40.41 16.12 31.15
CA GLU A 195 -39.19 16.90 31.38
C GLU A 195 -38.01 16.39 30.53
N ILE A 196 -37.82 15.08 30.43
CA ILE A 196 -36.80 14.48 29.53
C ILE A 196 -37.08 14.84 28.07
N GLN A 197 -38.35 14.88 27.67
CA GLN A 197 -38.72 15.18 26.29
C GLN A 197 -38.46 16.67 25.95
N ILE A 198 -38.74 17.57 26.88
CA ILE A 198 -38.46 19.01 26.76
C ILE A 198 -36.95 19.26 26.72
N LEU A 199 -36.18 18.59 27.59
CA LEU A 199 -34.72 18.72 27.62
C LEU A 199 -34.08 18.18 26.34
N ARG A 200 -34.57 17.06 25.79
CA ARG A 200 -34.10 16.55 24.48
C ARG A 200 -34.35 17.55 23.36
N ARG A 201 -35.53 18.17 23.32
CA ARG A 201 -35.88 19.19 22.31
C ARG A 201 -35.01 20.43 22.43
N ARG A 202 -34.73 20.90 23.66
CA ARG A 202 -33.79 22.01 23.90
C ARG A 202 -32.36 21.67 23.49
N LEU A 203 -31.93 20.44 23.71
CA LEU A 203 -30.60 19.97 23.29
C LEU A 203 -30.48 19.90 21.76
N GLU A 204 -31.57 19.52 21.08
CA GLU A 204 -31.70 19.55 19.63
C GLU A 204 -31.71 20.99 19.07
N ASP A 205 -32.38 21.93 19.75
CA ASP A 205 -32.37 23.35 19.39
C ASP A 205 -30.99 23.99 19.66
N GLU A 206 -30.29 23.64 20.75
CA GLU A 206 -28.93 24.09 21.04
C GLU A 206 -27.91 23.51 20.04
N THR A 207 -27.98 22.23 19.72
CA THR A 207 -27.12 21.62 18.67
C THR A 207 -27.41 22.19 17.28
N SER A 208 -28.65 22.60 17.01
CA SER A 208 -29.03 23.28 15.77
C SER A 208 -28.56 24.74 15.74
N GLN A 209 -28.53 25.45 16.87
CA GLN A 209 -27.98 26.81 16.99
C GLN A 209 -26.44 26.84 17.01
N HIS A 210 -25.77 25.78 17.49
CA HIS A 210 -24.30 25.67 17.47
C HIS A 210 -23.73 25.23 16.12
N ARG A 211 -24.61 24.95 15.13
CA ARG A 211 -24.26 24.82 13.70
C ARG A 211 -24.11 26.22 13.09
N VAL A 212 -23.16 27.01 13.62
CA VAL A 212 -23.01 28.43 13.24
C VAL A 212 -22.37 28.57 11.84
N PRO A 213 -22.93 29.40 10.94
CA PRO A 213 -22.47 29.69 9.56
C PRO A 213 -21.05 30.28 9.43
N ALA A 214 -20.37 30.54 10.54
CA ALA A 214 -19.01 31.10 10.57
C ALA A 214 -17.95 30.13 10.01
N LYS A 215 -18.19 28.81 10.10
CA LYS A 215 -17.28 27.82 9.49
C LYS A 215 -17.48 27.74 7.98
N GLU A 216 -18.72 27.87 7.49
CA GLU A 216 -19.04 27.82 6.06
C GLU A 216 -18.56 29.09 5.33
N ALA A 217 -18.70 30.28 5.93
CA ALA A 217 -18.19 31.52 5.34
C ALA A 217 -16.65 31.53 5.17
N ASN A 218 -15.91 30.96 6.12
CA ASN A 218 -14.45 30.83 6.02
C ASN A 218 -14.03 29.81 4.95
N ILE A 219 -14.81 28.75 4.77
CA ILE A 219 -14.56 27.75 3.71
C ILE A 219 -14.81 28.38 2.34
N GLU A 220 -15.88 29.15 2.18
CA GLU A 220 -16.20 29.82 0.92
C GLU A 220 -15.15 30.88 0.53
N GLU A 221 -14.63 31.66 1.51
CA GLU A 221 -13.53 32.60 1.26
C GLU A 221 -12.23 31.88 0.87
N LEU A 222 -11.92 30.75 1.51
CA LEU A 222 -10.75 29.92 1.19
C LEU A 222 -10.86 29.31 -0.21
N GLU A 223 -12.04 28.84 -0.61
CA GLU A 223 -12.29 28.30 -1.94
C GLU A 223 -12.16 29.38 -3.03
N LYS A 224 -12.61 30.60 -2.76
CA LYS A 224 -12.43 31.74 -3.66
C LYS A 224 -10.95 32.09 -3.85
N LYS A 225 -10.18 32.16 -2.75
CA LYS A 225 -8.72 32.40 -2.82
C LYS A 225 -7.98 31.29 -3.55
N PHE A 226 -8.40 30.03 -3.37
CA PHE A 226 -7.83 28.91 -4.10
C PHE A 226 -8.08 29.00 -5.61
N LYS A 227 -9.31 29.37 -6.04
CA LYS A 227 -9.64 29.59 -7.46
C LYS A 227 -8.85 30.75 -8.07
N GLU A 228 -8.76 31.89 -7.40
CA GLU A 228 -7.98 33.05 -7.88
C GLU A 228 -6.49 32.72 -8.00
N SER A 229 -5.93 31.99 -7.03
CA SER A 229 -4.53 31.57 -7.06
C SER A 229 -4.25 30.58 -8.21
N LYS A 230 -5.19 29.67 -8.47
CA LYS A 230 -5.11 28.72 -9.59
C LYS A 230 -5.14 29.42 -10.95
N GLU A 231 -6.00 30.42 -11.15
CA GLU A 231 -6.06 31.16 -12.43
C GLU A 231 -4.82 32.02 -12.64
N LYS A 232 -4.30 32.68 -11.60
CA LYS A 232 -3.02 33.40 -11.68
C LYS A 232 -1.87 32.47 -12.06
N ASN A 233 -1.84 31.25 -11.51
CA ASN A 233 -0.82 30.27 -11.86
C ASN A 233 -0.93 29.85 -13.34
N ARG A 234 -2.15 29.66 -13.84
CA ARG A 234 -2.40 29.37 -15.26
C ARG A 234 -1.93 30.51 -16.16
N GLN A 235 -2.19 31.76 -15.79
CA GLN A 235 -1.74 32.92 -16.56
C GLN A 235 -0.21 33.03 -16.57
N LEU A 236 0.45 32.83 -15.43
CA LEU A 236 1.91 32.84 -15.36
C LEU A 236 2.57 31.74 -16.21
N ILE A 237 1.90 30.59 -16.39
CA ILE A 237 2.38 29.53 -17.29
C ILE A 237 2.31 30.00 -18.75
N LEU A 238 1.22 30.66 -19.14
CA LEU A 238 1.07 31.20 -20.50
C LEU A 238 2.09 32.33 -20.76
N ASP A 239 2.20 33.29 -19.86
CA ASP A 239 3.16 34.39 -19.99
C ASP A 239 4.61 33.87 -20.04
N LYS A 240 4.91 32.81 -19.28
CA LYS A 240 6.21 32.13 -19.35
C LYS A 240 6.46 31.51 -20.73
N GLN A 241 5.44 30.86 -21.32
CA GLN A 241 5.56 30.27 -22.65
C GLN A 241 5.73 31.33 -23.74
N ASP A 242 5.00 32.43 -23.65
CA ASP A 242 5.10 33.54 -24.60
C ASP A 242 6.47 34.23 -24.50
N LEU A 243 6.98 34.47 -23.29
CA LEU A 243 8.33 35.01 -23.09
C LEU A 243 9.42 34.06 -23.56
N GLN A 244 9.24 32.75 -23.39
CA GLN A 244 10.18 31.76 -23.92
C GLN A 244 10.22 31.79 -25.45
N LYS A 245 9.06 32.01 -26.08
CA LYS A 245 8.95 32.14 -27.53
C LYS A 245 9.57 33.44 -28.05
N GLU A 246 9.33 34.57 -27.38
CA GLU A 246 9.98 35.84 -27.70
C GLU A 246 11.51 35.75 -27.53
N LEU A 247 11.99 35.02 -26.52
CA LEU A 247 13.42 34.80 -26.32
C LEU A 247 14.01 33.96 -27.46
N GLU A 248 13.33 32.91 -27.90
CA GLU A 248 13.74 32.09 -29.06
C GLU A 248 13.80 32.93 -30.35
N ASP A 249 12.81 33.79 -30.58
CA ASP A 249 12.75 34.67 -31.75
C ASP A 249 13.89 35.73 -31.73
N VAL A 250 14.24 36.30 -30.57
CA VAL A 250 15.34 37.27 -30.43
C VAL A 250 16.72 36.61 -30.53
N THR A 251 16.86 35.34 -30.17
CA THR A 251 18.12 34.58 -30.31
C THR A 251 18.36 34.01 -31.71
N SER A 252 17.39 34.17 -32.62
CA SER A 252 17.42 33.62 -33.99
C SER A 252 17.81 34.64 -35.07
N ASP A 253 18.03 35.92 -34.72
CA ASP A 253 18.64 36.97 -35.54
C ASP A 253 20.13 37.18 -35.18
#